data_AF-A0A0B1RVN4-F1
#
_entry.id   AF-A0A0B1RVN4-F1
#
_cell.length_a   1.000
_cell.length_b   1.000
_cell.length_c   1.000
_cell.angle_alpha   90.00
_cell.angle_beta   90.00
_cell.angle_gamma   90.00
#
_symmetry.space_group_name_H-M   'P 1'
#
loop_
_entity.id
_entity.type
_entity.pdbx_description
1 polymer ?
#
loop_
_entity_poly.entity_id
_entity_poly.type
_entity_poly.pdbx_seq_one_letter_code
_entity_poly.pdbx_strand_id
1 'polypeptide(L)'
;KIHFGYTAKRECCSFAIVCSEIITKKSAWDLENQDYDLEELIYKIKRGGRSPIRPVLETEDEHNSSLSLLVKDCWSEEIEMRPCCDQVKSLIRSLNHNKSSNLMDHVFTVLEQYASNLEDEVQARMKELTEEKKKSDILLYRMLPKQVAERLKTGQPVEPETFECVTLFFSDVVSFTTLASRCTPLQVSFEFTEIFDCWLSIFSMI
;
A
#
# COMPACT_ATOMS: atom_id res chain seq x y z
N LYS A 1 -40.59 29.33 -5.73
CA LYS A 1 -39.46 29.47 -6.70
C LYS A 1 -38.14 29.70 -5.95
N ILE A 2 -37.75 28.76 -5.09
CA ILE A 2 -36.49 28.81 -4.34
C ILE A 2 -36.05 27.35 -4.28
N HIS A 3 -35.07 26.94 -5.11
CA HIS A 3 -34.29 25.68 -4.93
C HIS A 3 -33.34 25.33 -6.09
N PHE A 4 -33.11 26.21 -7.07
CA PHE A 4 -32.03 25.98 -8.06
C PHE A 4 -30.67 26.59 -7.65
N GLY A 5 -30.65 27.56 -6.72
CA GLY A 5 -29.41 28.24 -6.30
C GLY A 5 -28.56 27.48 -5.28
N TYR A 6 -29.13 26.46 -4.60
CA TYR A 6 -28.43 25.73 -3.54
C TYR A 6 -27.48 24.65 -4.05
N THR A 7 -27.73 24.08 -5.24
CA THR A 7 -26.92 22.98 -5.80
C THR A 7 -25.66 23.51 -6.47
N ALA A 8 -25.76 24.46 -7.41
CA ALA A 8 -24.60 25.01 -8.11
C ALA A 8 -23.58 25.69 -7.17
N LYS A 9 -24.06 26.36 -6.11
CA LYS A 9 -23.18 27.02 -5.13
C LYS A 9 -22.55 26.06 -4.13
N ARG A 10 -23.08 24.84 -3.95
CA ARG A 10 -22.42 23.77 -3.18
C ARG A 10 -21.24 23.17 -3.92
N GLU A 11 -21.32 23.08 -5.25
CA GLU A 11 -20.23 22.55 -6.10
C GLU A 11 -18.94 23.37 -5.97
N CYS A 12 -19.07 24.70 -5.79
CA CYS A 12 -17.94 25.58 -5.51
C CYS A 12 -17.25 25.26 -4.17
N CYS A 13 -17.98 24.82 -3.14
CA CYS A 13 -17.37 24.39 -1.87
C CYS A 13 -16.58 23.09 -2.04
N SER A 14 -17.14 22.10 -2.73
CA SER A 14 -16.42 20.85 -2.99
C SER A 14 -15.16 21.09 -3.83
N PHE A 15 -15.25 21.99 -4.82
CA PHE A 15 -14.09 22.42 -5.58
C PHE A 15 -13.01 23.02 -4.69
N ALA A 16 -13.39 23.93 -3.77
CA ALA A 16 -12.45 24.56 -2.84
C ALA A 16 -11.75 23.55 -1.91
N ILE A 17 -12.47 22.54 -1.43
CA ILE A 17 -11.91 21.46 -0.60
C ILE A 17 -10.87 20.67 -1.41
N VAL A 18 -11.23 20.21 -2.61
CA VAL A 18 -10.31 19.45 -3.47
C VAL A 18 -9.07 20.30 -3.82
N CYS A 19 -9.26 21.58 -4.15
CA CYS A 19 -8.13 22.47 -4.42
C CYS A 19 -7.27 22.72 -3.18
N SER A 20 -7.85 22.75 -1.98
CA SER A 20 -7.07 22.88 -0.75
C SER A 20 -6.14 21.69 -0.55
N GLU A 21 -6.62 20.47 -0.81
CA GLU A 21 -5.81 19.23 -0.71
C GLU A 21 -4.69 19.20 -1.75
N ILE A 22 -4.98 19.65 -2.98
CA ILE A 22 -3.97 19.75 -4.04
C ILE A 22 -2.88 20.75 -3.67
N ILE A 23 -3.27 21.91 -3.13
CA ILE A 23 -2.35 22.99 -2.77
C ILE A 23 -1.48 22.61 -1.56
N THR A 24 -2.06 21.99 -0.54
CA THR A 24 -1.34 21.69 0.73
C THR A 24 -0.69 20.31 0.73
N LYS A 25 -1.03 19.44 -0.23
CA LYS A 25 -0.64 18.01 -0.28
C LYS A 25 -0.98 17.24 1.00
N LYS A 26 -2.01 17.69 1.71
CA LYS A 26 -2.52 17.11 2.95
C LYS A 26 -4.04 16.97 2.87
N SER A 27 -4.62 16.14 3.74
CA SER A 27 -6.07 16.15 3.91
C SER A 27 -6.55 17.53 4.34
N ALA A 28 -7.76 17.92 3.91
CA ALA A 28 -8.23 19.30 4.04
C ALA A 28 -8.24 19.84 5.49
N TRP A 29 -8.39 18.98 6.49
CA TRP A 29 -8.29 19.36 7.91
C TRP A 29 -7.14 18.67 8.66
N ASP A 30 -6.16 18.11 7.94
CA ASP A 30 -4.98 17.45 8.51
C ASP A 30 -5.33 16.51 9.69
N LEU A 31 -6.30 15.60 9.44
CA LEU A 31 -6.90 14.73 10.46
C LEU A 31 -5.90 13.78 11.13
N GLU A 32 -4.71 13.60 10.54
CA GLU A 32 -3.66 12.72 11.06
C GLU A 32 -2.76 13.42 12.08
N ASN A 33 -2.63 14.75 11.99
CA ASN A 33 -1.74 15.54 12.84
C ASN A 33 -2.48 16.44 13.84
N GLN A 34 -3.79 16.60 13.71
CA GLN A 34 -4.61 17.41 14.61
C GLN A 34 -5.63 16.55 15.37
N ASP A 35 -5.66 16.68 16.69
CA ASP A 35 -6.64 16.03 17.59
C ASP A 35 -8.03 16.69 17.45
N TYR A 36 -8.68 16.47 16.32
CA TYR A 36 -10.07 16.86 16.13
C TYR A 36 -11.02 15.75 16.58
N ASP A 37 -11.97 16.11 17.45
CA ASP A 37 -13.19 15.31 17.59
C ASP A 37 -14.05 15.49 16.33
N LEU A 38 -14.28 14.39 15.60
CA LEU A 38 -15.01 14.37 14.33
C LEU A 38 -16.44 14.90 14.51
N GLU A 39 -17.10 14.62 15.63
CA GLU A 39 -18.47 15.10 15.88
C GLU A 39 -18.48 16.61 16.09
N GLU A 40 -17.51 17.13 16.83
CA GLU A 40 -17.34 18.56 17.06
C GLU A 40 -16.97 19.31 15.76
N LEU A 41 -16.08 18.74 14.95
CA LEU A 41 -15.68 19.29 13.65
C LEU A 41 -16.87 19.38 12.71
N ILE A 42 -17.65 18.31 12.58
CA ILE A 42 -18.88 18.29 11.76
C ILE A 42 -19.90 19.31 12.29
N TYR A 43 -20.06 19.41 13.61
CA TYR A 43 -20.94 20.39 14.22
C TYR A 43 -20.52 21.82 13.88
N LYS A 44 -19.22 22.15 13.99
CA LYS A 44 -18.67 23.48 13.65
C LYS A 44 -18.80 23.79 12.16
N ILE A 45 -18.55 22.83 11.26
CA ILE A 45 -18.72 22.99 9.81
C ILE A 45 -20.19 23.23 9.45
N LYS A 46 -21.13 22.47 10.05
CA LYS A 46 -22.57 22.61 9.79
C LYS A 46 -23.17 23.88 10.38
N ARG A 47 -22.72 24.30 11.56
CA ARG A 47 -23.21 25.50 12.25
C ARG A 47 -22.74 26.78 11.56
N GLY A 48 -21.55 26.77 10.97
CA GLY A 48 -20.94 27.96 10.38
C GLY A 48 -20.77 29.09 11.40
N GLY A 49 -20.68 30.34 10.93
CA GLY A 49 -20.67 31.53 11.78
C GLY A 49 -19.60 32.56 11.40
N ARG A 50 -19.26 33.46 12.32
CA ARG A 50 -18.27 34.53 12.10
C ARG A 50 -16.84 34.02 11.90
N SER A 51 -16.56 32.78 12.30
CA SER A 51 -15.27 32.11 12.17
C SER A 51 -15.49 30.64 11.74
N PRO A 52 -15.85 30.40 10.47
CA PRO A 52 -16.07 29.05 9.97
C PRO A 52 -14.76 28.26 9.97
N ILE A 53 -14.81 27.00 10.37
CA ILE A 53 -13.65 26.12 10.23
C ILE A 53 -13.46 25.79 8.75
N ARG A 54 -12.29 26.12 8.22
CA ARG A 54 -11.88 25.89 6.84
C ARG A 54 -10.45 25.33 6.80
N PRO A 55 -10.11 24.57 5.75
CA PRO A 55 -8.74 24.12 5.50
C PRO A 55 -7.74 25.27 5.54
N VAL A 56 -6.62 25.07 6.22
CA VAL A 56 -5.54 26.06 6.28
C VAL A 56 -4.75 25.99 4.98
N LEU A 57 -4.73 27.09 4.23
CA LEU A 57 -4.02 27.21 2.94
C LEU A 57 -2.63 27.85 3.12
N GLU A 58 -1.85 27.37 4.09
CA GLU A 58 -0.46 27.82 4.26
C GLU A 58 0.37 27.23 3.12
N THR A 59 0.83 28.10 2.22
CA THR A 59 1.68 27.73 1.09
C THR A 59 3.01 28.46 1.20
N GLU A 60 4.12 27.73 1.13
CA GLU A 60 5.47 28.31 1.03
C GLU A 60 5.71 28.98 -0.35
N ASP A 61 4.86 28.67 -1.33
CA ASP A 61 4.98 29.12 -2.71
C ASP A 61 4.13 30.37 -3.02
N GLU A 62 4.77 31.51 -3.29
CA GLU A 62 4.12 32.76 -3.75
C GLU A 62 3.29 32.55 -5.04
N HIS A 63 3.65 31.54 -5.84
CA HIS A 63 3.02 31.20 -7.12
C HIS A 63 1.54 30.80 -6.99
N ASN A 64 1.11 30.33 -5.82
CA ASN A 64 -0.26 29.87 -5.58
C ASN A 64 -1.17 30.95 -4.98
N SER A 65 -0.68 32.19 -4.81
CA SER A 65 -1.44 33.28 -4.17
C SER A 65 -2.78 33.58 -4.88
N SER A 66 -2.81 33.56 -6.21
CA SER A 66 -4.05 33.84 -6.96
C SER A 66 -5.04 32.67 -6.91
N LEU A 67 -4.54 31.43 -6.89
CA LEU A 67 -5.37 30.24 -6.77
C LEU A 67 -5.91 30.10 -5.34
N SER A 68 -5.10 30.41 -4.32
CA SER A 68 -5.52 30.38 -2.92
C SER A 68 -6.59 31.43 -2.61
N LEU A 69 -6.52 32.62 -3.22
CA LEU A 69 -7.58 33.62 -3.17
C LEU A 69 -8.88 33.10 -3.81
N LEU A 70 -8.80 32.49 -5.00
CA LEU A 70 -9.97 31.90 -5.66
C LEU A 70 -10.61 30.79 -4.81
N VAL A 71 -9.80 29.94 -4.18
CA VAL A 71 -10.27 28.91 -3.25
C VAL A 71 -10.96 29.55 -2.03
N LYS A 72 -10.42 30.65 -1.51
CA LYS A 72 -11.04 31.43 -0.42
C LYS A 72 -12.41 32.01 -0.80
N ASP A 73 -12.54 32.52 -2.01
CA ASP A 73 -13.81 33.05 -2.52
C ASP A 73 -14.86 31.93 -2.71
N CYS A 74 -14.42 30.75 -3.14
CA CYS A 74 -15.29 29.59 -3.38
C CYS A 74 -15.95 29.03 -2.11
N TRP A 75 -15.38 29.23 -0.93
CA TRP A 75 -15.95 28.80 0.35
C TRP A 75 -16.40 29.94 1.27
N SER A 76 -16.65 31.13 0.71
CA SER A 76 -17.23 32.27 1.44
C SER A 76 -18.57 31.91 2.09
N GLU A 77 -18.80 32.41 3.31
CA GLU A 77 -20.07 32.24 4.05
C GLU A 77 -21.22 33.03 3.40
N GLU A 78 -20.90 34.14 2.76
CA GLU A 78 -21.88 34.95 2.05
C GLU A 78 -22.19 34.30 0.70
N ILE A 79 -23.44 33.83 0.58
CA ILE A 79 -23.93 33.13 -0.61
C ILE A 79 -23.74 33.99 -1.88
N GLU A 80 -23.84 35.30 -1.76
CA GLU A 80 -23.73 36.24 -2.89
C GLU A 80 -22.29 36.50 -3.33
N MET A 81 -21.33 36.42 -2.39
CA MET A 81 -19.91 36.60 -2.68
C MET A 81 -19.28 35.36 -3.33
N ARG A 82 -19.95 34.21 -3.25
CA ARG A 82 -19.45 32.99 -3.86
C ARG A 82 -19.56 33.05 -5.39
N PRO A 83 -18.46 32.85 -6.13
CA PRO A 83 -18.50 32.82 -7.58
C PRO A 83 -19.34 31.64 -8.08
N CYS A 84 -19.99 31.80 -9.23
CA CYS A 84 -20.64 30.68 -9.92
C CYS A 84 -19.62 29.80 -10.64
N CYS A 85 -19.98 28.56 -10.96
CA CYS A 85 -19.08 27.62 -11.63
C CYS A 85 -18.52 28.16 -12.96
N ASP A 86 -19.28 28.98 -13.69
CA ASP A 86 -18.82 29.59 -14.94
C ASP A 86 -17.81 30.72 -14.70
N GLN A 87 -17.98 31.49 -13.63
CA GLN A 87 -16.98 32.47 -13.16
C GLN A 87 -15.71 31.76 -12.70
N VAL A 88 -15.82 30.66 -11.94
CA VAL A 88 -14.65 29.87 -11.52
C VAL A 88 -13.90 29.35 -12.74
N LYS A 89 -14.60 28.79 -13.74
CA LYS A 89 -13.98 28.32 -14.99
C LYS A 89 -13.30 29.44 -15.77
N SER A 90 -13.92 30.62 -15.86
CA SER A 90 -13.33 31.76 -16.59
C SER A 90 -12.10 32.31 -15.85
N LEU A 91 -12.16 32.41 -14.52
CA LEU A 91 -11.02 32.82 -13.69
C LEU A 91 -9.87 31.84 -13.82
N ILE A 92 -10.10 30.52 -13.72
CA ILE A 92 -9.06 29.50 -13.91
C ILE A 92 -8.45 29.58 -15.31
N ARG A 93 -9.27 29.76 -16.35
CA ARG A 93 -8.76 29.95 -17.72
C ARG A 93 -7.89 31.21 -17.83
N SER A 94 -8.27 32.30 -17.17
CA SER A 94 -7.46 33.54 -17.14
C SER A 94 -6.17 33.40 -16.34
N LEU A 95 -6.19 32.63 -15.24
CA LEU A 95 -5.01 32.29 -14.45
C LEU A 95 -4.04 31.44 -15.27
N ASN A 96 -4.57 30.51 -16.06
CA ASN A 96 -3.80 29.67 -16.96
C ASN A 96 -3.28 30.44 -18.19
N HIS A 97 -4.02 31.43 -18.71
CA HIS A 97 -3.65 32.16 -19.93
C HIS A 97 -2.38 33.03 -19.79
N ASN A 98 -1.98 33.36 -18.56
CA ASN A 98 -0.76 34.15 -18.29
C ASN A 98 0.46 33.30 -17.90
N LYS A 99 0.36 31.97 -17.76
CA LYS A 99 1.48 31.07 -17.39
C LYS A 99 1.32 29.62 -17.91
N SER A 100 0.96 29.44 -19.18
CA SER A 100 0.43 28.15 -19.68
C SER A 100 1.44 27.06 -20.10
N SER A 101 2.75 27.17 -19.91
CA SER A 101 3.65 25.99 -20.10
C SER A 101 4.06 25.40 -18.75
N ASN A 102 4.63 26.20 -17.86
CA ASN A 102 5.47 25.64 -16.81
C ASN A 102 4.74 24.94 -15.64
N LEU A 103 3.50 25.30 -15.30
CA LEU A 103 2.80 24.70 -14.15
C LEU A 103 2.23 23.31 -14.46
N MET A 104 1.57 23.16 -15.62
CA MET A 104 1.02 21.86 -16.02
C MET A 104 2.16 20.89 -16.29
N ASP A 105 3.23 21.36 -16.93
CA ASP A 105 4.46 20.57 -17.14
C ASP A 105 5.10 20.18 -15.80
N HIS A 106 5.13 21.09 -14.82
CA HIS A 106 5.63 20.78 -13.47
C HIS A 106 4.77 19.74 -12.75
N VAL A 107 3.44 19.91 -12.74
CA VAL A 107 2.52 18.95 -12.12
C VAL A 107 2.63 17.59 -12.80
N PHE A 108 2.72 17.57 -14.13
CA PHE A 108 2.92 16.34 -14.90
C PHE A 108 4.25 15.67 -14.56
N THR A 109 5.34 16.42 -14.52
CA THR A 109 6.68 15.93 -14.10
C THR A 109 6.63 15.34 -12.70
N VAL A 110 5.93 16.01 -11.78
CA VAL A 110 5.78 15.56 -10.39
C VAL A 110 4.96 14.27 -10.33
N LEU A 111 3.86 14.17 -11.08
CA LEU A 111 3.05 12.94 -11.16
C LEU A 111 3.81 11.78 -11.80
N GLU A 112 4.56 12.01 -12.87
CA GLU A 112 5.43 11.01 -13.49
C GLU A 112 6.52 10.54 -12.52
N GLN A 113 7.12 11.47 -11.79
CA GLN A 113 8.12 11.14 -10.78
C GLN A 113 7.52 10.33 -9.62
N TYR A 114 6.34 10.68 -9.13
CA TYR A 114 5.65 9.89 -8.11
C TYR A 114 5.28 8.49 -8.63
N ALA A 115 4.77 8.38 -9.85
CA ALA A 115 4.45 7.10 -10.47
C ALA A 115 5.70 6.22 -10.63
N SER A 116 6.80 6.79 -11.13
CA SER A 116 8.09 6.09 -11.27
C SER A 116 8.63 5.63 -9.93
N ASN A 117 8.65 6.50 -8.91
CA ASN A 117 9.14 6.14 -7.58
C ASN A 117 8.28 5.02 -6.96
N LEU A 118 6.96 5.06 -7.16
CA LEU A 118 6.06 4.02 -6.68
C LEU A 118 6.29 2.69 -7.41
N GLU A 119 6.51 2.73 -8.72
CA GLU A 119 6.87 1.55 -9.51
C GLU A 119 8.17 0.93 -9.01
N ASP A 120 9.20 1.75 -8.75
CA ASP A 120 10.48 1.29 -8.21
C ASP A 120 10.32 0.67 -6.82
N GLU A 121 9.51 1.29 -5.94
CA GLU A 121 9.23 0.76 -4.60
C GLU A 121 8.47 -0.57 -4.68
N VAL A 122 7.45 -0.66 -5.53
CA VAL A 122 6.70 -1.90 -5.77
C VAL A 122 7.63 -2.98 -6.32
N GLN A 123 8.50 -2.66 -7.26
CA GLN A 123 9.46 -3.62 -7.82
C GLN A 123 10.46 -4.10 -6.77
N ALA A 124 11.00 -3.20 -5.94
CA ALA A 124 11.91 -3.56 -4.86
C ALA A 124 11.23 -4.52 -3.86
N ARG A 125 10.02 -4.19 -3.41
CA ARG A 125 9.24 -5.02 -2.50
C ARG A 125 8.84 -6.35 -3.11
N MET A 126 8.48 -6.36 -4.40
CA MET A 126 8.17 -7.58 -5.13
C MET A 126 9.40 -8.48 -5.25
N LYS A 127 10.58 -7.90 -5.50
CA LYS A 127 11.85 -8.64 -5.53
C LYS A 127 12.15 -9.28 -4.18
N GLU A 128 12.10 -8.52 -3.08
CA GLU A 128 12.29 -9.04 -1.73
C GLU A 128 11.32 -10.19 -1.42
N LEU A 129 10.03 -10.00 -1.73
CA LEU A 129 9.01 -11.02 -1.53
C LEU A 129 9.31 -12.30 -2.34
N THR A 130 9.76 -12.16 -3.59
CA THR A 130 10.13 -13.34 -4.41
C THR A 130 11.35 -14.07 -3.87
N GLU A 131 12.33 -13.36 -3.33
CA GLU A 131 13.51 -13.95 -2.71
C GLU A 131 13.14 -14.69 -1.41
N GLU A 132 12.33 -14.06 -0.56
CA GLU A 132 11.82 -14.65 0.69
C GLU A 132 11.00 -15.93 0.39
N LYS A 133 10.09 -15.85 -0.59
CA LYS A 133 9.29 -16.98 -1.05
C LYS A 133 10.18 -18.12 -1.55
N LYS A 134 11.22 -17.81 -2.33
CA LYS A 134 12.16 -18.82 -2.83
C LYS A 134 12.92 -19.51 -1.70
N LYS A 135 13.37 -18.77 -0.68
CA LYS A 135 14.02 -19.35 0.51
C LYS A 135 13.07 -20.27 1.27
N SER A 136 11.82 -19.83 1.47
CA SER A 136 10.77 -20.62 2.12
C SER A 136 10.48 -21.92 1.36
N ASP A 137 10.34 -21.84 0.03
CA ASP A 137 10.13 -23.00 -0.83
C ASP A 137 11.29 -24.01 -0.74
N ILE A 138 12.54 -23.53 -0.82
CA ILE A 138 13.73 -24.41 -0.69
C ILE A 138 13.73 -25.14 0.66
N LEU A 139 13.42 -24.44 1.74
CA LEU A 139 13.37 -25.04 3.07
C LEU A 139 12.26 -26.09 3.17
N LEU A 140 11.08 -25.80 2.61
CA LEU A 140 9.96 -26.72 2.59
C LEU A 140 10.30 -28.02 1.85
N TYR A 141 10.95 -27.92 0.68
CA TYR A 141 11.40 -29.10 -0.07
C TYR A 141 12.54 -29.88 0.61
N ARG A 142 13.30 -29.25 1.52
CA ARG A 142 14.29 -29.95 2.35
C ARG A 142 13.67 -30.71 3.52
N MET A 143 12.50 -30.30 3.99
CA MET A 143 11.82 -30.95 5.12
C MET A 143 10.82 -32.02 4.69
N LEU A 144 10.23 -31.88 3.49
CA LEU A 144 9.15 -32.74 3.02
C LEU A 144 9.39 -33.21 1.58
N PRO A 145 8.94 -34.43 1.23
CA PRO A 145 8.92 -34.87 -0.16
C PRO A 145 8.18 -33.89 -1.05
N LYS A 146 8.66 -33.70 -2.29
CA LYS A 146 8.15 -32.69 -3.23
C LYS A 146 6.62 -32.75 -3.40
N GLN A 147 6.05 -33.96 -3.53
CA GLN A 147 4.60 -34.14 -3.67
C GLN A 147 3.80 -33.61 -2.47
N VAL A 148 4.31 -33.84 -1.25
CA VAL A 148 3.68 -33.36 0.00
C VAL A 148 3.82 -31.85 0.10
N ALA A 149 5.00 -31.30 -0.20
CA ALA A 149 5.27 -29.87 -0.20
C ALA A 149 4.35 -29.10 -1.17
N GLU A 150 4.15 -29.59 -2.40
CA GLU A 150 3.24 -28.96 -3.37
C GLU A 150 1.79 -28.92 -2.88
N ARG A 151 1.27 -30.04 -2.33
CA ARG A 151 -0.09 -30.09 -1.77
C ARG A 151 -0.26 -29.07 -0.64
N LEU A 152 0.71 -29.01 0.29
CA LEU A 152 0.70 -28.04 1.38
C LEU A 152 0.78 -26.58 0.89
N LYS A 153 1.58 -26.29 -0.14
CA LYS A 153 1.65 -24.95 -0.75
C LYS A 153 0.31 -24.51 -1.33
N THR A 154 -0.48 -25.44 -1.84
CA THR A 154 -1.84 -25.18 -2.35
C THR A 154 -2.92 -25.16 -1.26
N GLY A 155 -2.55 -25.34 0.01
CA GLY A 155 -3.49 -25.40 1.14
C GLY A 155 -4.34 -26.68 1.16
N GLN A 156 -3.96 -27.70 0.39
CA GLN A 156 -4.67 -28.97 0.36
C GLN A 156 -4.25 -29.85 1.55
N PRO A 157 -5.19 -30.56 2.18
CA PRO A 157 -4.85 -31.57 3.19
C PRO A 157 -4.06 -32.71 2.54
N VAL A 158 -3.13 -33.28 3.29
CA VAL A 158 -2.35 -34.45 2.87
C VAL A 158 -3.03 -35.68 3.45
N GLU A 159 -3.85 -36.33 2.64
CA GLU A 159 -4.52 -37.58 3.04
C GLU A 159 -3.51 -38.73 3.18
N PRO A 160 -3.68 -39.61 4.19
CA PRO A 160 -2.88 -40.82 4.32
C PRO A 160 -3.02 -41.71 3.08
N GLU A 161 -1.89 -42.16 2.54
CA GLU A 161 -1.89 -43.07 1.39
C GLU A 161 -1.96 -44.53 1.88
N THR A 162 -2.81 -45.33 1.22
CA THR A 162 -2.90 -46.77 1.44
C THR A 162 -2.26 -47.48 0.27
N PHE A 163 -1.45 -48.49 0.56
CA PHE A 163 -0.72 -49.26 -0.43
C PHE A 163 -1.09 -50.73 -0.29
N GLU A 164 -1.44 -51.38 -1.39
CA GLU A 164 -1.83 -52.80 -1.41
C GLU A 164 -0.65 -53.72 -1.02
N CYS A 165 0.58 -53.29 -1.34
CA CYS A 165 1.81 -53.97 -0.97
C CYS A 165 2.88 -52.93 -0.62
N VAL A 166 3.57 -53.12 0.50
CA VAL A 166 4.68 -52.27 0.94
C VAL A 166 5.88 -53.13 1.31
N THR A 167 7.08 -52.63 1.02
CA THR A 167 8.33 -53.22 1.51
C THR A 167 8.86 -52.35 2.64
N LEU A 168 8.95 -52.90 3.84
CA LEU A 168 9.55 -52.24 5.00
C LEU A 168 11.03 -52.63 5.11
N PHE A 169 11.91 -51.63 5.09
CA PHE A 169 13.33 -51.82 5.33
C PHE A 169 13.67 -51.48 6.78
N PHE A 170 14.22 -52.47 7.50
CA PHE A 170 14.74 -52.27 8.85
C PHE A 170 16.26 -52.25 8.77
N SER A 171 16.85 -51.12 9.12
CA SER A 171 18.31 -50.96 9.24
C SER A 171 18.64 -50.37 10.60
N ASP A 172 19.59 -50.99 11.27
CA ASP A 172 20.17 -50.48 12.51
C ASP A 172 21.52 -49.83 12.22
N VAL A 173 21.85 -48.78 12.97
CA VAL A 173 23.15 -48.13 12.92
C VAL A 173 24.00 -48.68 14.05
N VAL A 174 24.90 -49.60 13.70
CA VAL A 174 25.77 -50.27 14.66
C VAL A 174 26.59 -49.24 15.44
N SER A 175 26.56 -49.34 16.78
CA SER A 175 27.29 -48.44 17.69
C SER A 175 26.89 -46.96 17.60
N PHE A 176 25.65 -46.65 17.20
CA PHE A 176 25.13 -45.27 17.16
C PHE A 176 25.38 -44.50 18.45
N THR A 177 25.15 -45.11 19.62
CA THR A 177 25.38 -44.47 20.93
C THR A 177 26.84 -44.02 21.09
N THR A 178 27.79 -44.86 20.68
CA THR A 178 29.23 -44.54 20.72
C THR A 178 29.57 -43.40 19.77
N LEU A 179 29.02 -43.42 18.55
CA LEU A 179 29.21 -42.35 17.55
C LEU A 179 28.63 -41.03 18.05
N ALA A 180 27.39 -41.03 18.53
CA ALA A 180 26.69 -39.86 19.04
C ALA A 180 27.38 -39.26 20.29
N SER A 181 28.02 -40.08 21.13
CA SER A 181 28.80 -39.59 22.27
C SER A 181 30.08 -38.84 21.89
N ARG A 182 30.60 -39.06 20.67
CA ARG A 182 31.84 -38.44 20.18
C ARG A 182 31.61 -37.25 19.25
N CYS A 183 30.42 -37.14 18.67
CA CYS A 183 30.05 -36.09 17.74
C CYS A 183 29.21 -35.01 18.42
N THR A 184 29.24 -33.79 17.89
CA THR A 184 28.30 -32.74 18.29
C THR A 184 26.91 -33.04 17.72
N PRO A 185 25.81 -32.56 18.33
CA PRO A 185 24.46 -32.78 17.82
C PRO A 185 24.29 -32.38 16.34
N LEU A 186 24.93 -31.29 15.91
CA LEU A 186 24.91 -30.85 14.51
C LEU A 186 25.62 -31.84 13.58
N GLN A 187 26.76 -32.38 14.02
CA GLN A 187 27.53 -33.33 13.23
C GLN A 187 26.81 -34.67 13.08
N VAL A 188 26.18 -35.17 14.15
CA VAL A 188 25.33 -36.37 14.08
C VAL A 188 24.19 -36.17 13.09
N SER A 189 23.52 -35.01 13.13
CA SER A 189 22.42 -34.69 12.19
C SER A 189 22.88 -34.72 10.73
N PHE A 190 24.06 -34.17 10.44
CA PHE A 190 24.62 -34.16 9.09
C PHE A 190 24.94 -35.57 8.59
N GLU A 191 25.62 -36.39 9.40
CA GLU A 191 25.96 -37.78 9.03
C GLU A 191 24.70 -38.64 8.79
N PHE A 192 23.65 -38.46 9.58
CA PHE A 192 22.37 -39.14 9.34
C PHE A 192 21.70 -38.70 8.04
N THR A 193 21.75 -37.41 7.73
CA THR A 193 21.17 -36.90 6.49
C THR A 193 21.82 -37.55 5.27
N GLU A 194 23.15 -37.69 5.25
CA GLU A 194 23.86 -38.39 4.16
C GLU A 194 23.48 -39.87 4.05
N ILE A 195 23.29 -40.57 5.17
CA ILE A 195 22.86 -41.98 5.18
C ILE A 195 21.44 -42.10 4.60
N PHE A 196 20.51 -41.23 5.00
CA PHE A 196 19.15 -41.23 4.49
C PHE A 196 19.11 -40.92 2.98
N ASP A 197 19.88 -39.94 2.51
CA ASP A 197 19.99 -39.62 1.08
C ASP A 197 20.53 -40.82 0.28
N CYS A 198 21.52 -41.54 0.82
CA CYS A 198 22.06 -42.74 0.21
C CYS A 198 21.01 -43.87 0.13
N TRP A 199 20.26 -44.11 1.21
CA TRP A 199 19.16 -45.07 1.20
C TRP A 199 18.09 -44.69 0.17
N LEU A 200 17.65 -43.43 0.14
CA LEU A 200 16.67 -42.94 -0.83
C LEU A 200 17.14 -43.16 -2.28
N SER A 201 18.43 -42.93 -2.56
CA SER A 201 19.01 -43.19 -3.89
C SER A 201 18.92 -44.67 -4.27
N ILE A 202 19.29 -45.58 -3.36
CA ILE A 202 19.21 -47.03 -3.60
C ILE A 202 17.77 -47.47 -3.85
N PHE A 203 16.82 -47.00 -3.03
CA PHE A 203 15.40 -47.32 -3.22
C PHE A 203 14.80 -46.72 -4.49
N SER A 204 15.32 -45.60 -4.99
CA SER A 204 14.88 -45.04 -6.27
C SER A 204 15.34 -45.84 -7.50
N MET A 205 16.36 -46.71 -7.33
CA MET A 205 16.90 -47.55 -8.40
C MET A 205 16.25 -48.94 -8.48
N ILE A 206 15.43 -49.31 -7.50
CA ILE A 206 14.70 -50.60 -7.42
C ILE A 206 13.26 -50.38 -7.87
#